data_AF-A0A6I4R6G2-F1
#
_entry.id   AF-A0A6I4R6G2-F1
#
_cell.length_a   1.000
_cell.length_b   1.000
_cell.length_c   1.000
_cell.angle_alpha   90.00
_cell.angle_beta   90.00
_cell.angle_gamma   90.00
#
_symmetry.space_group_name_H-M   'P 1'
#
loop_
_entity.id
_entity.type
_entity.pdbx_description
1 polymer ?
#
loop_
_entity_poly.entity_id
_entity_poly.type
_entity_poly.pdbx_seq_one_letter_code
_entity_poly.pdbx_strand_id
1 'polypeptide(L)'
;VPGADFNGTISFDYVAQDADGDTASATVNIDVAAGNDPVVAVDDSFNVNEDGSVSLDLLGNDSAADGGLSLQSINGTALTGAAQAIVVSNGVVNVAADGSLTFVPGADFNGTISFDYVAQDADGDTASATVSIDVAAGND
;
A
#
# COMPACT_ATOMS: atom_id res chain seq x y z
N VAL A 1 29.91 -5.84 6.66
CA VAL A 1 28.59 -6.07 6.01
C VAL A 1 27.74 -4.84 6.30
N PRO A 2 27.14 -4.21 5.28
CA PRO A 2 26.15 -3.16 5.51
C PRO A 2 25.03 -3.70 6.42
N GLY A 3 24.40 -2.83 7.20
CA GLY A 3 23.17 -3.20 7.92
C GLY A 3 22.06 -3.60 6.95
N ALA A 4 21.02 -4.27 7.44
CA ALA A 4 19.79 -4.40 6.67
C ALA A 4 19.34 -3.00 6.20
N ASP A 5 18.89 -2.93 4.95
CA ASP A 5 18.32 -1.72 4.33
C ASP A 5 19.29 -0.53 4.17
N PHE A 6 20.60 -0.78 4.22
CA PHE A 6 21.59 0.25 3.89
C PHE A 6 21.58 0.55 2.39
N ASN A 7 21.26 1.80 2.05
CA ASN A 7 21.35 2.35 0.71
C ASN A 7 22.35 3.51 0.73
N GLY A 8 23.25 3.57 -0.24
CA GLY A 8 24.25 4.64 -0.34
C GLY A 8 25.66 4.15 -0.69
N THR A 9 26.60 5.08 -0.72
CA THR A 9 27.99 4.82 -1.10
C THR A 9 28.83 4.45 0.13
N ILE A 10 29.54 3.33 0.04
CA ILE A 10 30.59 2.93 0.98
C ILE A 10 31.93 3.22 0.32
N SER A 11 32.80 3.98 0.98
CA SER A 11 34.17 4.21 0.52
C SER A 11 35.20 3.76 1.55
N PHE A 12 36.30 3.21 1.06
CA PHE A 12 37.48 2.95 1.88
C PHE A 12 38.76 3.10 1.05
N ASP A 13 39.82 3.53 1.73
CA ASP A 13 41.14 3.69 1.13
C ASP A 13 41.99 2.44 1.37
N TYR A 14 42.84 2.10 0.42
CA TYR A 14 43.87 1.07 0.58
C TYR A 14 45.22 1.55 0.06
N VAL A 15 46.29 0.93 0.58
CA VAL A 15 47.67 1.16 0.16
C VAL A 15 48.22 -0.14 -0.40
N ALA A 16 48.67 -0.11 -1.65
CA ALA A 16 49.43 -1.19 -2.25
C ALA A 16 50.93 -0.91 -2.08
N GLN A 17 51.71 -1.94 -1.75
CA GLN A 17 53.17 -1.88 -1.68
C GLN A 17 53.77 -2.92 -2.63
N ASP A 18 54.79 -2.54 -3.40
CA ASP A 18 55.53 -3.49 -4.23
C ASP A 18 56.65 -4.22 -3.47
N ALA A 19 57.38 -5.12 -4.15
CA ALA A 19 58.43 -5.91 -3.52
C ALA A 19 59.65 -5.08 -3.08
N ASP A 20 59.82 -3.88 -3.64
CA ASP A 20 60.93 -2.96 -3.37
C ASP A 20 60.58 -1.94 -2.27
N GLY A 21 59.30 -1.89 -1.87
CA GLY A 21 58.81 -1.11 -0.74
C GLY A 21 58.07 0.17 -1.12
N ASP A 22 57.91 0.45 -2.42
CA ASP A 22 57.19 1.62 -2.91
C ASP A 22 55.69 1.46 -2.69
N THR A 23 55.01 2.53 -2.26
CA THR A 23 53.59 2.51 -1.91
C THR A 23 52.73 3.42 -2.78
N ALA A 24 51.53 2.97 -3.14
CA ALA A 24 50.51 3.78 -3.79
C ALA A 24 49.16 3.61 -3.08
N SER A 25 48.43 4.72 -2.87
CA SER A 25 47.09 4.71 -2.30
C SER A 25 46.01 4.79 -3.38
N ALA A 26 44.90 4.08 -3.20
CA ALA A 26 43.71 4.20 -4.01
C ALA A 26 42.44 4.08 -3.17
N THR A 27 41.35 4.66 -3.67
CA THR A 27 40.04 4.63 -3.02
C THR A 27 39.14 3.66 -3.78
N VAL A 28 38.43 2.80 -3.04
CA VAL A 28 37.37 1.95 -3.56
C VAL A 28 36.04 2.57 -3.18
N ASN A 29 35.16 2.75 -4.17
CA ASN A 29 33.78 3.15 -3.97
C ASN A 29 32.87 1.95 -4.29
N ILE A 30 31.92 1.66 -3.40
CA ILE A 30 30.87 0.66 -3.58
C ILE A 30 29.54 1.38 -3.44
N ASP A 31 28.76 1.42 -4.50
CA ASP A 31 27.41 1.98 -4.49
C ASP A 31 26.40 0.86 -4.21
N VAL A 32 25.63 1.00 -3.12
CA VAL A 32 24.49 0.14 -2.80
C VAL A 32 23.23 0.86 -3.24
N ALA A 33 22.59 0.37 -4.30
CA ALA A 33 21.31 0.90 -4.76
C ALA A 33 20.20 0.57 -3.75
N ALA A 34 19.25 1.49 -3.59
CA ALA A 34 17.97 1.15 -2.98
C ALA A 34 17.32 0.05 -3.81
N GLY A 35 16.95 -1.07 -3.16
CA GLY A 35 16.04 -2.03 -3.77
C GLY A 35 14.66 -1.39 -3.87
N ASN A 36 13.89 -1.77 -4.89
CA ASN A 36 12.46 -1.51 -4.94
C ASN A 36 11.80 -2.53 -4.00
N ASP A 37 11.22 -2.07 -2.90
CA ASP A 37 10.55 -2.89 -1.91
C ASP A 37 9.04 -2.96 -2.20
N PRO A 38 8.46 -4.17 -2.32
CA PRO A 38 7.09 -4.31 -2.78
C PRO A 38 6.08 -3.79 -1.74
N VAL A 39 4.93 -3.31 -2.24
CA VAL A 39 3.73 -3.11 -1.44
C VAL A 39 3.32 -4.42 -0.73
N VAL A 40 3.02 -4.32 0.55
CA VAL A 40 2.33 -5.36 1.33
C VAL A 40 0.94 -4.85 1.65
N ALA A 41 -0.05 -5.32 0.88
CA ALA A 41 -1.47 -5.06 1.13
C ALA A 41 -2.05 -6.14 2.06
N VAL A 42 -2.92 -5.74 3.00
CA VAL A 42 -3.48 -6.61 4.03
C VAL A 42 -5.02 -6.55 4.00
N ASP A 43 -5.67 -7.70 4.07
CA ASP A 43 -7.13 -7.79 4.04
C ASP A 43 -7.78 -6.98 5.18
N ASP A 44 -8.93 -6.37 4.85
CA ASP A 44 -9.70 -5.50 5.74
C ASP A 44 -11.03 -6.14 6.16
N SER A 45 -11.46 -5.83 7.37
CA SER A 45 -12.76 -6.27 7.89
C SER A 45 -13.50 -5.12 8.57
N PHE A 46 -14.76 -4.92 8.19
CA PHE A 46 -15.64 -3.92 8.77
C PHE A 46 -16.99 -4.52 9.17
N ASN A 47 -17.70 -3.81 10.05
CA ASN A 47 -19.07 -4.12 10.41
C ASN A 47 -19.93 -2.87 10.24
N VAL A 48 -21.16 -3.05 9.79
CA VAL A 48 -22.15 -1.98 9.68
C VAL A 48 -23.54 -2.57 9.91
N ASN A 49 -24.49 -1.77 10.38
CA ASN A 49 -25.89 -2.20 10.39
C ASN A 49 -26.49 -1.98 8.98
N GLU A 50 -27.52 -2.75 8.63
CA GLU A 50 -28.33 -2.44 7.45
C GLU A 50 -28.87 -1.00 7.52
N ASP A 51 -29.05 -0.39 6.36
CA ASP A 51 -29.41 1.02 6.18
C ASP A 51 -28.46 2.05 6.83
N GLY A 52 -27.30 1.59 7.31
CA GLY A 52 -26.24 2.43 7.87
C GLY A 52 -25.16 2.80 6.86
N SER A 53 -24.04 3.31 7.39
CA SER A 53 -22.81 3.51 6.63
C SER A 53 -21.59 3.31 7.52
N VAL A 54 -20.46 3.00 6.91
CA VAL A 54 -19.17 2.82 7.60
C VAL A 54 -18.06 3.51 6.82
N SER A 55 -17.13 4.15 7.53
CA SER A 55 -15.91 4.72 6.94
C SER A 55 -14.90 3.60 6.70
N LEU A 56 -14.25 3.61 5.53
CA LEU A 56 -13.22 2.63 5.19
C LEU A 56 -11.84 3.29 5.26
N ASP A 57 -10.92 2.67 5.98
CA ASP A 57 -9.49 2.99 5.95
C ASP A 57 -8.74 1.76 5.43
N LEU A 58 -8.63 1.67 4.09
CA LEU A 58 -8.09 0.49 3.40
C LEU A 58 -6.56 0.46 3.33
N LEU A 59 -5.88 1.57 3.66
CA LEU A 59 -4.41 1.61 3.65
C LEU A 59 -3.84 1.59 5.07
N GLY A 60 -4.68 1.59 6.11
CA GLY A 60 -4.27 1.76 7.50
C GLY A 60 -3.45 0.58 8.04
N ASN A 61 -3.59 -0.60 7.45
CA ASN A 61 -2.86 -1.84 7.77
C ASN A 61 -1.85 -2.25 6.69
N ASP A 62 -1.70 -1.45 5.62
CA ASP A 62 -0.78 -1.70 4.52
C ASP A 62 0.61 -1.13 4.80
N SER A 63 1.62 -1.63 4.10
CA SER A 63 2.98 -1.09 4.20
C SER A 63 3.71 -1.10 2.86
N ALA A 64 4.53 -0.07 2.64
CA ALA A 64 5.53 -0.01 1.59
C ALA A 64 6.77 0.68 2.16
N ALA A 65 7.93 0.03 2.08
CA ALA A 65 9.16 0.55 2.67
C ALA A 65 9.66 1.83 1.93
N ASP A 66 9.41 1.90 0.62
CA ASP A 66 9.65 3.09 -0.21
C ASP A 66 8.63 4.22 0.04
N GLY A 67 7.56 3.93 0.78
CA GLY A 67 6.49 4.86 1.10
C GLY A 67 5.55 5.12 -0.07
N GLY A 68 4.78 6.21 0.00
CA GLY A 68 3.90 6.62 -1.10
C GLY A 68 2.64 5.80 -1.33
N LEU A 69 2.19 5.03 -0.33
CA LEU A 69 0.97 4.22 -0.42
C LEU A 69 -0.24 5.05 -0.89
N SER A 70 -0.89 4.57 -1.94
CA SER A 70 -2.08 5.16 -2.54
C SER A 70 -2.99 4.09 -3.12
N LEU A 71 -4.31 4.36 -3.15
CA LEU A 71 -5.29 3.46 -3.76
C LEU A 71 -5.43 3.73 -5.25
N GLN A 72 -5.35 2.66 -6.04
CA GLN A 72 -5.45 2.72 -7.50
C GLN A 72 -6.83 2.31 -8.01
N SER A 73 -7.45 1.30 -7.39
CA SER A 73 -8.78 0.84 -7.79
C SER A 73 -9.53 0.18 -6.65
N ILE A 74 -10.85 0.21 -6.75
CA ILE A 74 -11.77 -0.51 -5.86
C ILE A 74 -12.74 -1.29 -6.74
N ASN A 75 -12.91 -2.58 -6.47
CA ASN A 75 -13.77 -3.48 -7.24
C ASN A 75 -13.49 -3.41 -8.77
N GLY A 76 -12.21 -3.36 -9.14
CA GLY A 76 -11.75 -3.22 -10.53
C GLY A 76 -12.03 -1.85 -11.19
N THR A 77 -12.62 -0.89 -10.47
CA THR A 77 -12.85 0.47 -10.95
C THR A 77 -11.70 1.36 -10.53
N ALA A 78 -10.98 1.92 -11.51
CA ALA A 78 -9.87 2.84 -11.26
C ALA A 78 -10.35 4.12 -10.55
N LEU A 79 -9.60 4.56 -9.54
CA LEU A 79 -9.86 5.83 -8.88
C LEU A 79 -9.37 6.99 -9.75
N THR A 80 -10.16 8.07 -9.81
CA THR A 80 -9.85 9.25 -10.64
C THR A 80 -9.34 10.44 -9.84
N GLY A 81 -9.23 10.32 -8.51
CA GLY A 81 -8.93 11.43 -7.61
C GLY A 81 -10.09 12.43 -7.44
N ALA A 82 -11.28 12.10 -7.95
CA ALA A 82 -12.49 12.88 -7.78
C ALA A 82 -13.58 12.08 -7.05
N ALA A 83 -14.66 12.76 -6.69
CA ALA A 83 -15.81 12.10 -6.08
C ALA A 83 -16.42 11.06 -7.03
N GLN A 84 -16.62 9.85 -6.53
CA GLN A 84 -17.08 8.69 -7.30
C GLN A 84 -17.97 7.80 -6.45
N ALA A 85 -18.91 7.11 -7.11
CA ALA A 85 -19.69 6.05 -6.50
C ALA A 85 -19.35 4.75 -7.24
N ILE A 86 -18.78 3.79 -6.52
CA ILE A 86 -18.33 2.50 -7.05
C ILE A 86 -19.30 1.46 -6.56
N VAL A 87 -20.05 0.88 -7.49
CA VAL A 87 -21.00 -0.20 -7.17
C VAL A 87 -20.22 -1.46 -6.84
N VAL A 88 -20.56 -2.07 -5.71
CA VAL A 88 -20.08 -3.39 -5.28
C VAL A 88 -21.28 -4.31 -5.08
N SER A 89 -21.03 -5.59 -4.80
CA SER A 89 -22.12 -6.52 -4.50
C SER A 89 -22.94 -6.01 -3.31
N ASN A 90 -24.24 -5.77 -3.53
CA ASN A 90 -25.19 -5.33 -2.50
C ASN A 90 -24.77 -4.06 -1.73
N GLY A 91 -24.10 -3.11 -2.40
CA GLY A 91 -23.81 -1.81 -1.81
C GLY A 91 -23.02 -0.89 -2.73
N VAL A 92 -22.64 0.26 -2.19
CA VAL A 92 -21.87 1.29 -2.91
C VAL A 92 -20.74 1.79 -2.03
N VAL A 93 -19.53 1.84 -2.57
CA VAL A 93 -18.41 2.58 -2.00
C VAL A 93 -18.42 3.98 -2.58
N ASN A 94 -18.63 4.98 -1.73
CA ASN A 94 -18.53 6.39 -2.10
C ASN A 94 -17.13 6.91 -1.78
N VAL A 95 -16.48 7.44 -2.80
CA VAL A 95 -15.21 8.16 -2.73
C VAL A 95 -15.53 9.64 -2.69
N ALA A 96 -15.11 10.35 -1.64
CA ALA A 96 -15.23 11.79 -1.53
C ALA A 96 -14.10 12.51 -2.28
N ALA A 97 -14.26 13.82 -2.51
CA ALA A 97 -13.26 14.63 -3.21
C ALA A 97 -11.93 14.78 -2.44
N ASP A 98 -11.94 14.55 -1.13
CA ASP A 98 -10.75 14.52 -0.29
C ASP A 98 -10.11 13.12 -0.17
N GLY A 99 -10.66 12.12 -0.87
CA GLY A 99 -10.20 10.74 -0.84
C GLY A 99 -10.84 9.88 0.25
N SER A 100 -11.65 10.45 1.15
CA SER A 100 -12.33 9.68 2.19
C SER A 100 -13.28 8.65 1.56
N LEU A 101 -13.29 7.44 2.11
CA LEU A 101 -14.11 6.33 1.63
C LEU A 101 -15.23 6.00 2.62
N THR A 102 -16.44 5.83 2.11
CA THR A 102 -17.56 5.32 2.89
C THR A 102 -18.27 4.20 2.13
N PHE A 103 -18.71 3.18 2.86
CA PHE A 103 -19.56 2.13 2.32
C PHE A 103 -21.00 2.30 2.81
N VAL A 104 -21.96 2.10 1.91
CA VAL A 104 -23.39 2.08 2.19
C VAL A 104 -23.96 0.77 1.64
N PRO A 105 -24.51 -0.12 2.49
CA PRO A 105 -25.22 -1.32 2.03
C PRO A 105 -26.41 -0.97 1.12
N GLY A 106 -26.84 -1.92 0.31
CA GLY A 106 -28.15 -1.85 -0.32
C GLY A 106 -29.26 -1.80 0.73
N ALA A 107 -30.38 -1.15 0.41
CA ALA A 107 -31.51 -1.05 1.31
C ALA A 107 -32.00 -2.45 1.74
N ASP A 108 -32.31 -2.61 3.02
CA ASP A 108 -32.80 -3.85 3.64
C ASP A 108 -31.86 -5.07 3.48
N PHE A 109 -30.59 -4.86 3.07
CA PHE A 109 -29.63 -5.94 2.90
C PHE A 109 -28.93 -6.25 4.22
N ASN A 110 -28.87 -7.54 4.55
CA ASN A 110 -28.03 -8.10 5.59
C ASN A 110 -27.23 -9.31 5.07
N GLY A 111 -26.06 -9.52 5.67
CA GLY A 111 -25.10 -10.55 5.27
C GLY A 111 -23.72 -9.98 4.94
N THR A 112 -22.83 -10.84 4.46
CA THR A 112 -21.44 -10.47 4.18
C THR A 112 -21.26 -10.06 2.72
N ILE A 113 -20.50 -9.00 2.51
CA ILE A 113 -20.08 -8.49 1.20
C ILE A 113 -18.56 -8.53 1.13
N SER A 114 -18.03 -8.76 -0.07
CA SER A 114 -16.59 -8.69 -0.31
C SER A 114 -16.28 -8.07 -1.68
N PHE A 115 -15.19 -7.30 -1.73
CA PHE A 115 -14.61 -6.71 -2.94
C PHE A 115 -13.11 -6.46 -2.73
N ASP A 116 -12.34 -6.38 -3.81
CA ASP A 116 -10.90 -6.15 -3.76
C ASP A 116 -10.55 -4.68 -3.97
N TYR A 117 -9.38 -4.28 -3.50
CA TYR A 117 -8.72 -3.03 -3.89
C TYR A 117 -7.28 -3.26 -4.35
N VAL A 118 -6.69 -2.25 -4.98
CA VAL A 118 -5.28 -2.24 -5.38
C VAL A 118 -4.59 -1.04 -4.76
N ALA A 119 -3.51 -1.28 -4.02
CA ALA A 119 -2.61 -0.27 -3.49
C ALA A 119 -1.34 -0.15 -4.35
N GLN A 120 -0.73 1.03 -4.36
CA GLN A 120 0.51 1.34 -5.07
C GLN A 120 1.46 2.16 -4.19
N ASP A 121 2.75 1.88 -4.25
CA ASP A 121 3.81 2.69 -3.62
C ASP A 121 4.38 3.79 -4.53
N ALA A 122 5.39 4.50 -4.02
CA ALA A 122 6.07 5.59 -4.71
C ALA A 122 6.78 5.17 -6.01
N ASP A 123 7.22 3.91 -6.10
CA ASP A 123 7.97 3.37 -7.23
C ASP A 123 7.07 2.67 -8.26
N GLY A 124 5.79 2.52 -7.94
CA GLY A 124 4.74 2.06 -8.82
C GLY A 124 4.43 0.57 -8.68
N ASP A 125 5.05 -0.13 -7.73
CA ASP A 125 4.69 -1.51 -7.41
C ASP A 125 3.28 -1.55 -6.84
N THR A 126 2.59 -2.68 -7.04
CA THR A 126 1.19 -2.82 -6.66
C THR A 126 0.93 -4.12 -5.95
N ALA A 127 0.02 -4.08 -4.98
CA ALA A 127 -0.54 -5.25 -4.33
C ALA A 127 -2.06 -5.11 -4.21
N SER A 128 -2.74 -6.25 -4.07
CA SER A 128 -4.18 -6.30 -3.88
C SER A 128 -4.51 -6.95 -2.56
N ALA A 129 -5.59 -6.50 -1.93
CA ALA A 129 -6.16 -7.10 -0.75
C ALA A 129 -7.69 -7.05 -0.82
N THR A 130 -8.31 -7.86 0.04
CA THR A 130 -9.75 -8.09 0.07
C THR A 130 -10.36 -7.28 1.20
N VAL A 131 -11.47 -6.60 0.92
CA VAL A 131 -12.35 -6.03 1.94
C VAL A 131 -13.48 -7.00 2.20
N SER A 132 -13.76 -7.27 3.48
CA SER A 132 -14.94 -8.00 3.95
C SER A 132 -15.78 -7.10 4.84
N ILE A 133 -17.07 -6.95 4.53
CA ILE A 133 -18.00 -6.15 5.33
C ILE A 133 -19.16 -7.04 5.76
N ASP A 134 -19.35 -7.17 7.07
CA ASP A 134 -20.50 -7.84 7.64
C ASP A 134 -21.61 -6.84 7.95
N VAL A 135 -22.73 -6.97 7.24
CA VAL A 135 -23.92 -6.13 7.40
C VAL A 135 -24.89 -6.83 8.35
N ALA A 136 -24.93 -6.34 9.59
CA ALA A 136 -25.83 -6.85 10.60
C ALA A 136 -27.28 -6.42 10.30
N ALA A 137 -28.24 -7.30 10.52
CA ALA A 137 -29.65 -6.94 10.46
C ALA A 137 -29.93 -5.79 11.42
N GLY A 138 -30.66 -4.80 10.92
CA GLY A 138 -31.29 -3.78 11.71
C GLY A 138 -32.47 -4.38 12.47
N ASN A 139 -32.92 -3.68 13.49
CA ASN A 139 -34.14 -4.03 14.16
C ASN A 139 -35.23 -3.09 13.64
N ASP A 140 -35.97 -3.54 12.62
CA ASP A 140 -37.10 -2.83 12.04
C ASP A 140 -38.36 -2.86 12.91
#